data_AF-A0A0F9I8K9-F1
#
_entry.id   AF-A0A0F9I8K9-F1
#
_cell.length_a   1.000
_cell.length_b   1.000
_cell.length_c   1.000
_cell.angle_alpha   90.00
_cell.angle_beta   90.00
_cell.angle_gamma   90.00
#
_symmetry.space_group_name_H-M   'P 1'
#
loop_
_entity.id
_entity.type
_entity.pdbx_description
1 polymer ?
#
loop_
_entity_poly.entity_id
_entity_poly.type
_entity_poly.pdbx_seq_one_letter_code
_entity_poly.pdbx_strand_id
1 'polypeptide(L)'
;MSIRNDEIQRLGFISSLIMFLMATLFAVALIIGFWAQTISNILSYIVSFIIAPAFVIMIISIHFSTPVEKKIWSFIGIAFAIIYAVFVVLTYYTQLAIAFNPPNLPTDIISMFDYQVTGSWMFVVDMLGYSFMTLSTLFTAFAFSDMKYEKGLKRIFIVHGVFFVPTLVFPLLPLGATSEESYLFGSIALLVWCMIFIPLAGLVSRFFWRMKSEKV
;
A
#
# COMPACT_ATOMS: atom_id res chain seq x y z
N MET A 1 -25.40 -17.97 2.51
CA MET A 1 -24.35 -18.36 3.47
C MET A 1 -23.92 -17.10 4.20
N SER A 2 -24.32 -16.94 5.48
CA SER A 2 -23.98 -15.76 6.28
C SER A 2 -22.56 -15.94 6.82
N ILE A 3 -21.60 -15.12 6.35
CA ILE A 3 -20.27 -15.06 6.99
C ILE A 3 -20.48 -14.61 8.43
N ARG A 4 -19.82 -15.25 9.39
CA ARG A 4 -20.02 -14.90 10.79
C ARG A 4 -19.28 -13.59 11.11
N ASN A 5 -19.92 -12.71 11.89
CA ASN A 5 -19.37 -11.39 12.20
C ASN A 5 -18.02 -11.45 12.94
N ASP A 6 -17.70 -12.53 13.63
CA ASP A 6 -16.39 -12.76 14.27
C ASP A 6 -15.27 -13.03 13.26
N GLU A 7 -15.57 -13.71 12.15
CA GLU A 7 -14.59 -13.99 11.08
C GLU A 7 -14.18 -12.70 10.37
N ILE A 8 -15.14 -11.83 10.06
CA ILE A 8 -14.88 -10.51 9.45
C ILE A 8 -13.99 -9.67 10.37
N GLN A 9 -14.31 -9.63 11.67
CA GLN A 9 -13.53 -8.88 12.65
C GLN A 9 -12.11 -9.42 12.79
N ARG A 10 -11.94 -10.75 12.80
CA ARG A 10 -10.64 -11.41 12.88
C ARG A 10 -9.80 -11.15 11.64
N LEU A 11 -10.37 -11.31 10.44
CA LEU A 11 -9.68 -11.07 9.17
C LEU A 11 -9.28 -9.60 9.03
N GLY A 12 -10.19 -8.68 9.37
CA GLY A 12 -9.91 -7.25 9.39
C GLY A 12 -8.75 -6.90 10.32
N PHE A 13 -8.77 -7.42 11.55
CA PHE A 13 -7.68 -7.20 12.52
C PHE A 13 -6.34 -7.76 12.05
N ILE A 14 -6.31 -9.02 11.60
CA ILE A 14 -5.06 -9.68 11.17
C ILE A 14 -4.48 -8.97 9.96
N SER A 15 -5.29 -8.68 8.95
CA SER A 15 -4.82 -8.03 7.71
C SER A 15 -4.26 -6.63 7.98
N SER A 16 -4.95 -5.79 8.77
CA SER A 16 -4.44 -4.48 9.12
C SER A 16 -3.20 -4.53 10.03
N LEU A 17 -3.10 -5.55 10.90
CA LEU A 17 -1.90 -5.75 11.73
C LEU A 17 -0.70 -6.17 10.88
N ILE A 18 -0.89 -7.07 9.92
CA ILE A 18 0.15 -7.43 8.94
C ILE A 18 0.60 -6.18 8.20
N MET A 19 -0.33 -5.37 7.70
CA MET A 19 0.02 -4.12 7.02
C MET A 19 0.81 -3.16 7.92
N PHE A 20 0.41 -2.99 9.18
CA PHE A 20 1.13 -2.14 10.13
C PHE A 20 2.57 -2.62 10.34
N LEU A 21 2.76 -3.94 10.56
CA LEU A 21 4.07 -4.53 10.76
C LEU A 21 4.93 -4.45 9.50
N MET A 22 4.38 -4.79 8.33
CA MET A 22 5.09 -4.76 7.06
C MET A 22 5.46 -3.33 6.65
N ALA A 23 4.57 -2.35 6.81
CA ALA A 23 4.89 -0.95 6.52
C ALA A 23 5.96 -0.39 7.49
N THR A 24 5.96 -0.83 8.74
CA THR A 24 7.01 -0.48 9.70
C THR A 24 8.35 -1.10 9.28
N LEU A 25 8.36 -2.39 8.92
CA LEU A 25 9.56 -3.06 8.40
C LEU A 25 10.06 -2.43 7.11
N PHE A 26 9.16 -2.00 6.22
CA PHE A 26 9.51 -1.26 5.00
C PHE A 26 10.19 0.07 5.34
N ALA A 27 9.67 0.85 6.28
CA ALA A 27 10.32 2.09 6.72
C ALA A 27 11.73 1.83 7.31
N VAL A 28 11.88 0.77 8.11
CA VAL A 28 13.19 0.35 8.63
C VAL A 28 14.13 -0.08 7.50
N ALA A 29 13.63 -0.82 6.51
CA ALA A 29 14.41 -1.24 5.35
C ALA A 29 14.93 -0.02 4.58
N LEU A 30 14.09 0.99 4.32
CA LEU A 30 14.52 2.24 3.67
C LEU A 30 15.63 2.96 4.45
N ILE A 31 15.52 3.02 5.79
CA ILE A 31 16.55 3.64 6.64
C ILE A 31 17.88 2.86 6.59
N ILE A 32 17.82 1.53 6.58
CA ILE A 32 19.00 0.67 6.41
C ILE A 32 19.60 0.85 5.00
N GLY A 33 18.76 1.16 4.00
CA GLY A 33 19.15 1.37 2.61
C GLY A 33 20.20 2.46 2.39
N PHE A 34 20.27 3.46 3.29
CA PHE A 34 21.35 4.46 3.27
C PHE A 34 22.75 3.88 3.52
N TRP A 35 22.85 2.68 4.09
CA TRP A 35 24.12 2.02 4.44
C TRP A 35 24.31 0.65 3.78
N ALA A 36 23.23 -0.07 3.52
CA ALA A 36 23.24 -1.45 3.01
C ALA A 36 22.11 -1.69 1.99
N GLN A 37 22.27 -1.14 0.79
CA GLN A 37 21.23 -1.13 -0.26
C GLN A 37 20.76 -2.52 -0.68
N THR A 38 21.65 -3.48 -0.93
CA THR A 38 21.25 -4.81 -1.43
C THR A 38 20.28 -5.54 -0.49
N ILE A 39 20.59 -5.56 0.80
CA ILE A 39 19.76 -6.23 1.82
C ILE A 39 18.46 -5.45 2.03
N SER A 40 18.56 -4.12 2.05
CA SER A 40 17.40 -3.22 2.15
C SER A 40 16.41 -3.41 1.00
N ASN A 41 16.89 -3.54 -0.24
CA ASN A 41 16.08 -3.74 -1.43
C ASN A 41 15.29 -5.05 -1.37
N ILE A 42 15.97 -6.18 -1.12
CA ILE A 42 15.30 -7.49 -1.02
C ILE A 42 14.24 -7.47 0.08
N LEU A 43 14.57 -6.92 1.25
CA LEU A 43 13.61 -6.80 2.35
C LEU A 43 12.40 -5.95 1.95
N SER A 44 12.65 -4.80 1.32
CA SER A 44 11.63 -3.88 0.82
C SER A 44 10.68 -4.57 -0.17
N TYR A 45 11.20 -5.41 -1.07
CA TYR A 45 10.39 -6.11 -2.05
C TYR A 45 9.49 -7.17 -1.41
N ILE A 46 10.03 -7.93 -0.45
CA ILE A 46 9.27 -8.96 0.28
C ILE A 46 8.11 -8.30 1.05
N VAL A 47 8.38 -7.23 1.79
CA VAL A 47 7.33 -6.61 2.62
C VAL A 47 6.25 -5.95 1.75
N SER A 48 6.62 -5.29 0.65
CA SER A 48 5.65 -4.69 -0.28
C SER A 48 4.80 -5.74 -0.98
N PHE A 49 5.39 -6.87 -1.36
CA PHE A 49 4.65 -8.01 -1.91
C PHE A 49 3.59 -8.54 -0.93
N ILE A 50 3.89 -8.58 0.38
CA ILE A 50 2.95 -9.04 1.43
C ILE A 50 1.87 -7.98 1.72
N ILE A 51 2.20 -6.68 1.66
CA ILE A 51 1.24 -5.59 1.90
C ILE A 51 0.08 -5.66 0.90
N ALA A 52 0.34 -5.98 -0.37
CA ALA A 52 -0.67 -5.98 -1.43
C ALA A 52 -1.92 -6.86 -1.12
N PRO A 53 -1.80 -8.18 -0.89
CA PRO A 53 -2.96 -9.01 -0.55
C PRO A 53 -3.55 -8.67 0.83
N ALA A 54 -2.71 -8.26 1.80
CA ALA A 54 -3.20 -7.84 3.12
C ALA A 54 -4.11 -6.60 3.02
N PHE A 55 -3.77 -5.63 2.19
CA PHE A 55 -4.58 -4.46 1.90
C PHE A 55 -5.95 -4.84 1.34
N VAL A 56 -6.00 -5.75 0.36
CA VAL A 56 -7.28 -6.21 -0.21
C VAL A 56 -8.17 -6.84 0.85
N ILE A 57 -7.62 -7.74 1.69
CA ILE A 57 -8.38 -8.38 2.77
C ILE A 57 -8.89 -7.35 3.79
N MET A 58 -8.09 -6.33 4.10
CA MET A 58 -8.48 -5.25 5.01
C MET A 58 -9.67 -4.45 4.44
N ILE A 59 -9.60 -4.02 3.18
CA ILE A 59 -10.68 -3.25 2.53
C ILE A 59 -11.97 -4.07 2.41
N ILE A 60 -11.86 -5.36 2.08
CA ILE A 60 -13.01 -6.28 2.05
C ILE A 60 -13.65 -6.41 3.45
N SER A 61 -12.83 -6.53 4.49
CA SER A 61 -13.32 -6.62 5.87
C SER A 61 -14.00 -5.33 6.32
N ILE A 62 -13.52 -4.16 5.87
CA ILE A 62 -14.19 -2.86 6.07
C ILE A 62 -15.54 -2.85 5.35
N HIS A 63 -15.62 -3.31 4.11
CA HIS A 63 -16.87 -3.38 3.34
C HIS A 63 -17.95 -4.21 4.04
N PHE A 64 -17.60 -5.40 4.53
CA PHE A 64 -18.55 -6.24 5.26
C PHE A 64 -18.93 -5.67 6.63
N SER A 65 -18.13 -4.74 7.18
CA SER A 65 -18.45 -3.99 8.41
C SER A 65 -19.19 -2.67 8.13
N THR A 66 -19.44 -2.32 6.86
CA THR A 66 -20.06 -1.05 6.46
C THR A 66 -21.59 -1.17 6.44
N PRO A 67 -22.35 -0.17 6.97
CA PRO A 67 -23.81 -0.09 6.83
C PRO A 67 -24.26 -0.10 5.37
N VAL A 68 -25.45 -0.66 5.10
CA VAL A 68 -25.96 -0.91 3.74
C VAL A 68 -25.97 0.38 2.89
N GLU A 69 -26.32 1.50 3.49
CA GLU A 69 -26.46 2.81 2.83
C GLU A 69 -25.13 3.36 2.31
N LYS A 70 -24.00 2.86 2.85
CA LYS A 70 -22.65 3.31 2.49
C LYS A 70 -21.83 2.26 1.74
N LYS A 71 -22.38 1.06 1.51
CA LYS A 71 -21.65 -0.06 0.89
C LYS A 71 -21.12 0.25 -0.50
N ILE A 72 -21.77 1.15 -1.25
CA ILE A 72 -21.28 1.57 -2.57
C ILE A 72 -19.85 2.14 -2.49
N TRP A 73 -19.55 2.93 -1.46
CA TRP A 73 -18.24 3.57 -1.27
C TRP A 73 -17.15 2.55 -0.96
N SER A 74 -17.42 1.60 -0.06
CA SER A 74 -16.46 0.54 0.25
C SER A 74 -16.32 -0.47 -0.89
N PHE A 75 -17.36 -0.69 -1.70
CA PHE A 75 -17.29 -1.56 -2.88
C PHE A 75 -16.43 -0.96 -4.00
N ILE A 76 -16.55 0.34 -4.27
CA ILE A 76 -15.62 1.06 -5.14
C ILE A 76 -14.19 0.95 -4.60
N GLY A 77 -14.03 1.10 -3.27
CA GLY A 77 -12.76 0.86 -2.58
C GLY A 77 -12.16 -0.52 -2.86
N ILE A 78 -12.97 -1.58 -2.81
CA ILE A 78 -12.53 -2.96 -3.15
C ILE A 78 -12.05 -3.03 -4.61
N ALA A 79 -12.81 -2.48 -5.55
CA ALA A 79 -12.46 -2.55 -6.97
C ALA A 79 -11.06 -1.96 -7.23
N PHE A 80 -10.78 -0.77 -6.67
CA PHE A 80 -9.46 -0.17 -6.77
C PHE A 80 -8.37 -0.92 -5.98
N ALA A 81 -8.70 -1.51 -4.83
CA ALA A 81 -7.75 -2.32 -4.07
C ALA A 81 -7.28 -3.55 -4.87
N ILE A 82 -8.18 -4.18 -5.61
CA ILE A 82 -7.84 -5.33 -6.46
C ILE A 82 -6.92 -4.89 -7.61
N ILE A 83 -7.23 -3.77 -8.28
CA ILE A 83 -6.39 -3.25 -9.37
C ILE A 83 -4.99 -2.90 -8.84
N TYR A 84 -4.91 -2.22 -7.70
CA TYR A 84 -3.65 -1.96 -6.99
C TYR A 84 -2.86 -3.26 -6.77
N ALA A 85 -3.50 -4.27 -6.19
CA ALA A 85 -2.83 -5.51 -5.83
C ALA A 85 -2.26 -6.23 -7.06
N VAL A 86 -2.94 -6.20 -8.20
CA VAL A 86 -2.43 -6.78 -9.46
C VAL A 86 -1.13 -6.10 -9.89
N PHE A 87 -1.10 -4.77 -9.95
CA PHE A 87 0.10 -4.03 -10.39
C PHE A 87 1.27 -4.14 -9.40
N VAL A 88 0.97 -4.10 -8.10
CA VAL A 88 2.00 -4.15 -7.06
C VAL A 88 2.56 -5.56 -6.90
N VAL A 89 1.72 -6.60 -6.94
CA VAL A 89 2.22 -7.98 -6.97
C VAL A 89 3.06 -8.24 -8.21
N LEU A 90 2.64 -7.76 -9.39
CA LEU A 90 3.44 -7.85 -10.61
C LEU A 90 4.82 -7.20 -10.41
N THR A 91 4.86 -5.96 -9.94
CA THR A 91 6.10 -5.20 -9.75
C THR A 91 7.04 -5.93 -8.78
N TYR A 92 6.60 -6.17 -7.55
CA TYR A 92 7.48 -6.72 -6.51
C TYR A 92 7.83 -8.20 -6.75
N TYR A 93 6.97 -8.97 -7.41
CA TYR A 93 7.35 -10.32 -7.86
C TYR A 93 8.46 -10.25 -8.91
N THR A 94 8.37 -9.35 -9.90
CA THR A 94 9.44 -9.16 -10.88
C THR A 94 10.74 -8.70 -10.23
N GLN A 95 10.69 -7.75 -9.29
CA GLN A 95 11.89 -7.31 -8.55
C GLN A 95 12.56 -8.47 -7.80
N LEU A 96 11.78 -9.30 -7.11
CA LEU A 96 12.30 -10.47 -6.40
C LEU A 96 12.90 -11.49 -7.36
N ALA A 97 12.21 -11.82 -8.46
CA ALA A 97 12.69 -12.78 -9.42
C ALA A 97 14.03 -12.37 -10.05
N ILE A 98 14.18 -11.10 -10.41
CA ILE A 98 15.42 -10.56 -10.98
C ILE A 98 16.52 -10.48 -9.92
N ALA A 99 16.22 -10.06 -8.69
CA ALA A 99 17.20 -9.97 -7.61
C ALA A 99 17.80 -11.33 -7.23
N PHE A 100 16.98 -12.40 -7.20
CA PHE A 100 17.43 -13.75 -6.87
C PHE A 100 17.97 -14.54 -8.07
N ASN A 101 17.53 -14.21 -9.28
CA ASN A 101 17.96 -14.89 -10.51
C ASN A 101 18.20 -13.86 -11.63
N PRO A 102 19.31 -13.10 -11.56
CA PRO A 102 19.58 -12.03 -12.51
C PRO A 102 19.74 -12.60 -13.93
N PRO A 103 19.00 -12.09 -14.92
CA PRO A 103 19.06 -12.60 -16.27
C PRO A 103 20.37 -12.18 -16.94
N ASN A 104 20.90 -13.03 -17.84
CA ASN A 104 22.03 -12.67 -18.69
C ASN A 104 21.56 -11.82 -19.88
N LEU A 105 21.24 -10.55 -19.60
CA LEU A 105 20.73 -9.57 -20.57
C LEU A 105 21.57 -8.29 -20.52
N PRO A 106 21.56 -7.47 -21.59
CA PRO A 106 22.16 -6.14 -21.57
C PRO A 106 21.63 -5.28 -20.41
N THR A 107 22.51 -4.48 -19.80
CA THR A 107 22.18 -3.63 -18.64
C THR A 107 21.03 -2.67 -18.92
N ASP A 108 20.97 -2.09 -20.11
CA ASP A 108 19.89 -1.18 -20.51
C ASP A 108 18.52 -1.89 -20.47
N ILE A 109 18.46 -3.16 -20.87
CA ILE A 109 17.22 -3.96 -20.80
C ILE A 109 16.86 -4.25 -19.33
N ILE A 110 17.84 -4.64 -18.52
CA ILE A 110 17.62 -4.92 -17.08
C ILE A 110 17.10 -3.66 -16.37
N SER A 111 17.64 -2.48 -16.70
CA SER A 111 17.26 -1.21 -16.08
C SER A 111 15.79 -0.83 -16.30
N MET A 112 15.16 -1.29 -17.40
CA MET A 112 13.73 -1.09 -17.65
C MET A 112 12.83 -1.81 -16.62
N PHE A 113 13.35 -2.91 -16.05
CA PHE A 113 12.65 -3.70 -15.05
C PHE A 113 12.98 -3.28 -13.62
N ASP A 114 13.90 -2.34 -13.39
CA ASP A 114 14.20 -1.82 -12.07
C ASP A 114 13.28 -0.64 -11.75
N TYR A 115 12.40 -0.79 -10.77
CA TYR A 115 11.49 0.28 -10.36
C TYR A 115 12.21 1.45 -9.66
N GLN A 116 13.47 1.28 -9.22
CA GLN A 116 14.27 2.34 -8.61
C GLN A 116 14.78 3.33 -9.66
N VAL A 117 14.80 2.93 -10.93
CA VAL A 117 15.13 3.80 -12.06
C VAL A 117 13.90 4.64 -12.41
N THR A 118 13.91 5.93 -12.07
CA THR A 118 12.83 6.86 -12.39
C THR A 118 12.52 6.83 -13.89
N GLY A 119 11.24 6.65 -14.22
CA GLY A 119 10.77 6.58 -15.61
C GLY A 119 10.95 5.21 -16.28
N SER A 120 11.51 4.21 -15.59
CA SER A 120 11.49 2.83 -16.09
C SER A 120 10.06 2.30 -16.22
N TRP A 121 9.90 1.21 -16.99
CA TRP A 121 8.60 0.57 -17.13
C TRP A 121 8.04 0.14 -15.77
N MET A 122 8.87 -0.50 -14.94
CA MET A 122 8.43 -0.95 -13.62
C MET A 122 8.15 0.20 -12.66
N PHE A 123 8.88 1.32 -12.74
CA PHE A 123 8.56 2.53 -11.97
C PHE A 123 7.17 3.08 -12.31
N VAL A 124 6.84 3.21 -13.59
CA VAL A 124 5.54 3.75 -14.02
C VAL A 124 4.39 2.81 -13.64
N VAL A 125 4.59 1.50 -13.77
CA VAL A 125 3.60 0.48 -13.35
C VAL A 125 3.37 0.51 -11.84
N ASP A 126 4.43 0.61 -11.05
CA ASP A 126 4.33 0.69 -9.59
C ASP A 126 3.55 1.95 -9.16
N MET A 127 3.90 3.11 -9.71
CA MET A 127 3.22 4.37 -9.42
C MET A 127 1.74 4.35 -9.84
N LEU A 128 1.40 3.72 -10.96
CA LEU A 128 0.01 3.49 -11.35
C LEU A 128 -0.71 2.60 -10.33
N GLY A 129 -0.07 1.53 -9.87
CA GLY A 129 -0.57 0.66 -8.79
C GLY A 129 -0.91 1.46 -7.53
N TYR A 130 0.04 2.25 -7.02
CA TYR A 130 -0.18 3.10 -5.83
C TYR A 130 -1.21 4.21 -6.04
N SER A 131 -1.41 4.68 -7.27
CA SER A 131 -2.52 5.58 -7.62
C SER A 131 -3.88 4.90 -7.38
N PHE A 132 -4.02 3.61 -7.69
CA PHE A 132 -5.22 2.86 -7.36
C PHE A 132 -5.36 2.59 -5.85
N MET A 133 -4.25 2.42 -5.13
CA MET A 133 -4.28 2.29 -3.67
C MET A 133 -4.85 3.55 -3.00
N THR A 134 -4.39 4.72 -3.43
CA THR A 134 -4.86 6.01 -2.90
C THR A 134 -6.33 6.23 -3.24
N LEU A 135 -6.79 5.94 -4.46
CA LEU A 135 -8.22 5.92 -4.81
C LEU A 135 -9.02 4.97 -3.92
N SER A 136 -8.52 3.74 -3.72
CA SER A 136 -9.16 2.78 -2.83
C SER A 136 -9.38 3.37 -1.43
N THR A 137 -8.34 3.95 -0.82
CA THR A 137 -8.48 4.61 0.48
C THR A 137 -9.43 5.81 0.45
N LEU A 138 -9.40 6.62 -0.61
CA LEU A 138 -10.28 7.79 -0.72
C LEU A 138 -11.76 7.37 -0.73
N PHE A 139 -12.11 6.40 -1.57
CA PHE A 139 -13.49 5.91 -1.65
C PHE A 139 -13.91 5.16 -0.37
N THR A 140 -13.04 4.32 0.18
CA THR A 140 -13.30 3.64 1.46
C THR A 140 -13.49 4.64 2.62
N ALA A 141 -12.89 5.84 2.57
CA ALA A 141 -13.10 6.85 3.60
C ALA A 141 -14.58 7.20 3.80
N PHE A 142 -15.37 7.23 2.73
CA PHE A 142 -16.79 7.56 2.77
C PHE A 142 -17.68 6.43 3.32
N ALA A 143 -17.11 5.24 3.52
CA ALA A 143 -17.77 4.14 4.21
C ALA A 143 -17.86 4.36 5.73
N PHE A 144 -16.93 5.13 6.29
CA PHE A 144 -16.89 5.45 7.73
C PHE A 144 -17.95 6.50 8.11
N SER A 145 -18.42 6.45 9.36
CA SER A 145 -19.30 7.46 9.95
C SER A 145 -18.54 8.70 10.42
N ASP A 146 -19.25 9.82 10.52
CA ASP A 146 -18.72 11.08 11.04
C ASP A 146 -18.72 11.15 12.58
N MET A 147 -19.02 10.03 13.24
CA MET A 147 -19.15 9.93 14.69
C MET A 147 -17.96 9.21 15.33
N LYS A 148 -17.59 9.65 16.53
CA LYS A 148 -16.64 8.95 17.41
C LYS A 148 -15.31 8.63 16.71
N TYR A 149 -14.85 7.38 16.86
CA TYR A 149 -13.56 6.87 16.40
C TYR A 149 -13.45 6.79 14.87
N GLU A 150 -14.56 6.53 14.17
CA GLU A 150 -14.59 6.41 12.71
C GLU A 150 -14.31 7.75 11.99
N LYS A 151 -14.57 8.88 12.64
CA LYS A 151 -14.18 10.20 12.13
C LYS A 151 -12.66 10.32 11.93
N GLY A 152 -11.87 9.71 12.82
CA GLY A 152 -10.41 9.65 12.70
C GLY A 152 -9.96 8.78 11.52
N LEU A 153 -10.57 7.60 11.36
CA LEU A 153 -10.34 6.71 10.21
C LEU A 153 -10.67 7.39 8.88
N LYS A 154 -11.84 8.03 8.80
CA LYS A 154 -12.25 8.79 7.62
C LYS A 154 -11.22 9.84 7.25
N ARG A 155 -10.76 10.65 8.22
CA ARG A 155 -9.76 11.70 7.99
C ARG A 155 -8.45 11.14 7.46
N ILE A 156 -7.89 10.09 8.08
CA ILE A 156 -6.60 9.55 7.64
C ILE A 156 -6.69 8.86 6.28
N PHE A 157 -7.82 8.19 5.98
CA PHE A 157 -8.07 7.64 4.65
C PHE A 157 -8.21 8.73 3.58
N ILE A 158 -8.86 9.86 3.89
CA ILE A 158 -8.91 11.03 2.98
C ILE A 158 -7.50 11.61 2.78
N VAL A 159 -6.74 11.83 3.86
CA VAL A 159 -5.37 12.36 3.77
C VAL A 159 -4.51 11.49 2.86
N HIS A 160 -4.53 10.17 3.06
CA HIS A 160 -3.83 9.24 2.18
C HIS A 160 -4.40 9.27 0.75
N GLY A 161 -5.72 9.33 0.60
CA GLY A 161 -6.39 9.39 -0.70
C GLY A 161 -6.05 10.62 -1.55
N VAL A 162 -5.78 11.77 -0.93
CA VAL A 162 -5.37 13.00 -1.64
C VAL A 162 -4.01 12.85 -2.33
N PHE A 163 -3.16 11.92 -1.88
CA PHE A 163 -1.91 11.59 -2.59
C PHE A 163 -2.13 10.96 -3.97
N PHE A 164 -3.37 10.65 -4.35
CA PHE A 164 -3.70 10.22 -5.71
C PHE A 164 -3.14 11.16 -6.79
N VAL A 165 -3.30 12.48 -6.63
CA VAL A 165 -2.85 13.45 -7.64
C VAL A 165 -1.33 13.42 -7.82
N PRO A 166 -0.49 13.60 -6.77
CA PRO A 166 0.95 13.54 -6.95
C PRO A 166 1.42 12.15 -7.41
N THR A 167 0.85 11.06 -6.91
CA THR A 167 1.23 9.70 -7.33
C THR A 167 0.90 9.41 -8.79
N LEU A 168 -0.20 9.95 -9.31
CA LEU A 168 -0.56 9.77 -10.72
C LEU A 168 0.22 10.70 -11.65
N VAL A 169 0.46 11.95 -11.24
CA VAL A 169 1.02 12.99 -12.12
C VAL A 169 2.55 12.92 -12.16
N PHE A 170 3.22 12.64 -11.05
CA PHE A 170 4.69 12.67 -10.97
C PHE A 170 5.40 11.80 -12.03
N PRO A 171 4.97 10.55 -12.32
CA PRO A 171 5.59 9.73 -13.36
C PRO A 171 5.42 10.26 -14.79
N LEU A 172 4.49 11.19 -15.00
CA LEU A 172 4.22 11.80 -16.31
C LEU A 172 5.10 13.02 -16.57
N LEU A 173 5.87 13.48 -15.57
CA LEU A 173 6.75 14.63 -15.68
C LEU A 173 8.13 14.21 -16.21
N PRO A 174 8.77 15.01 -17.08
CA PRO A 174 10.11 14.72 -17.61
C PRO A 174 11.17 15.06 -16.56
N LEU A 175 11.32 14.20 -15.54
CA LEU A 175 12.06 14.53 -14.32
C LEU A 175 13.59 14.46 -14.44
N GLY A 176 14.14 13.91 -15.54
CA GLY A 176 15.57 14.01 -15.88
C GLY A 176 16.57 13.59 -14.80
N ALA A 177 16.11 12.87 -13.77
CA ALA A 177 16.89 12.59 -12.57
C ALA A 177 17.95 11.52 -12.85
N THR A 178 19.14 11.70 -12.26
CA THR A 178 20.16 10.64 -12.23
C THR A 178 19.69 9.48 -11.34
N SER A 179 20.32 8.30 -11.46
CA SER A 179 19.96 7.12 -10.66
C SER A 179 20.14 7.33 -9.15
N GLU A 180 21.22 8.00 -8.73
CA GLU A 180 21.48 8.29 -7.31
C GLU A 180 20.49 9.29 -6.72
N GLU A 181 20.20 10.37 -7.44
CA GLU A 181 19.18 11.34 -7.03
C GLU A 181 17.79 10.69 -6.96
N SER A 182 17.47 9.84 -7.94
CA SER A 182 16.21 9.08 -7.98
C SER A 182 16.02 8.22 -6.74
N TYR A 183 17.07 7.50 -6.32
CA TYR A 183 17.02 6.67 -5.12
C TYR A 183 16.78 7.50 -3.85
N LEU A 184 17.50 8.61 -3.68
CA LEU A 184 17.38 9.46 -2.50
C LEU A 184 15.98 10.10 -2.41
N PHE A 185 15.51 10.73 -3.49
CA PHE A 185 14.19 11.38 -3.52
C PHE A 185 13.07 10.36 -3.37
N GLY A 186 13.18 9.20 -4.02
CA GLY A 186 12.24 8.10 -3.88
C GLY A 186 12.17 7.59 -2.45
N SER A 187 13.31 7.36 -1.80
CA SER A 187 13.38 6.90 -0.41
C SER A 187 12.75 7.90 0.56
N ILE A 188 13.01 9.20 0.38
CA ILE A 188 12.39 10.25 1.21
C ILE A 188 10.87 10.29 1.01
N ALA A 189 10.40 10.24 -0.24
CA ALA A 189 8.97 10.23 -0.54
C ALA A 189 8.26 9.01 0.08
N LEU A 190 8.89 7.83 0.00
CA LEU A 190 8.37 6.60 0.61
C LEU A 190 8.38 6.66 2.14
N LEU A 191 9.37 7.29 2.77
CA LEU A 191 9.37 7.53 4.22
C LEU A 191 8.22 8.45 4.64
N VAL A 192 7.94 9.50 3.85
CA VAL A 192 6.77 10.36 4.07
C VAL A 192 5.46 9.58 3.93
N TRP A 193 5.38 8.70 2.93
CA TRP A 193 4.24 7.80 2.78
C TRP A 193 4.07 6.89 4.01
N CYS A 194 5.16 6.30 4.52
CA CYS A 194 5.14 5.47 5.73
C CYS A 194 4.60 6.22 6.96
N MET A 195 4.95 7.51 7.13
CA MET A 195 4.45 8.33 8.23
C MET A 195 2.92 8.46 8.24
N ILE A 196 2.26 8.32 7.09
CA ILE A 196 0.81 8.38 6.95
C ILE A 196 0.21 6.97 7.03
N PHE A 197 0.83 6.03 6.32
CA PHE A 197 0.26 4.70 6.14
C PHE A 197 0.38 3.81 7.38
N ILE A 198 1.46 3.93 8.16
CA ILE A 198 1.63 3.19 9.41
C ILE A 198 0.52 3.55 10.42
N PRO A 199 0.25 4.85 10.73
CA PRO A 199 -0.88 5.20 11.57
C PRO A 199 -2.23 4.77 10.99
N LEU A 200 -2.42 4.81 9.67
CA LEU A 200 -3.64 4.33 9.01
C LEU A 200 -3.88 2.85 9.34
N ALA A 201 -2.89 1.99 9.09
CA ALA A 201 -2.99 0.55 9.36
C ALA A 201 -3.17 0.26 10.87
N GLY A 202 -2.48 1.01 11.73
CA GLY A 202 -2.62 0.91 13.19
C GLY A 202 -4.03 1.28 13.67
N LEU A 203 -4.61 2.35 13.13
CA LEU A 203 -5.97 2.77 13.49
C LEU A 203 -7.02 1.77 13.01
N VAL A 204 -6.85 1.17 11.83
CA VAL A 204 -7.75 0.09 11.35
C VAL A 204 -7.61 -1.17 12.22
N SER A 205 -6.39 -1.52 12.64
CA SER A 205 -6.18 -2.63 13.57
C SER A 205 -6.92 -2.40 14.89
N ARG A 206 -6.80 -1.20 15.44
CA ARG A 206 -7.52 -0.81 16.66
C ARG A 206 -9.04 -0.75 16.43
N PHE A 207 -9.52 -0.39 15.23
CA PHE A 207 -10.95 -0.43 14.88
C PHE A 207 -11.52 -1.85 15.04
N PHE A 208 -10.91 -2.83 14.38
CA PHE A 208 -11.37 -4.22 14.43
C PHE A 208 -11.19 -4.84 15.82
N TRP A 209 -10.13 -4.48 16.55
CA TRP A 209 -9.93 -4.91 17.93
C TRP A 209 -11.07 -4.44 18.87
N ARG A 210 -11.48 -3.18 18.77
CA ARG A 210 -12.59 -2.63 19.57
C ARG A 210 -13.92 -3.29 19.26
N MET A 211 -14.21 -3.55 17.98
CA MET A 211 -15.43 -4.25 17.58
C MET A 211 -15.48 -5.70 18.10
N LYS A 212 -14.32 -6.32 18.37
CA LYS A 212 -14.24 -7.63 19.01
C LYS A 212 -14.46 -7.55 20.53
N SER A 213 -13.89 -6.53 21.20
CA SER A 213 -14.00 -6.38 22.66
C SER A 213 -15.40 -5.97 23.12
N GLU A 214 -16.17 -5.24 22.31
CA GLU A 214 -17.54 -4.84 22.64
C GLU A 214 -18.57 -6.01 22.62
N LYS A 215 -18.13 -7.22 22.27
CA LYS A 215 -18.94 -8.46 22.32
C LYS A 215 -18.70 -9.32 23.57
N VAL A 216 -17.75 -8.93 24.44
CA VAL A 216 -17.45 -9.58 25.73
C VAL A 216 -18.03 -8.74 26.86
#